data_AF-A0A315XQ15-F1
#
_entry.id   AF-A0A315XQ15-F1
#
_cell.length_a   1.000
_cell.length_b   1.000
_cell.length_c   1.000
_cell.angle_alpha   90.00
_cell.angle_beta   90.00
_cell.angle_gamma   90.00
#
_symmetry.space_group_name_H-M   'P 1'
#
loop_
_entity.id
_entity.type
_entity.pdbx_description
1 polymer ?
#
loop_
_entity_poly.entity_id
_entity_poly.type
_entity_poly.pdbx_seq_one_letter_code
_entity_poly.pdbx_strand_id
1 'polypeptide(L)'
;MKHELFEVGLYDYSDLDRRLNKPVKWTSDDLRQIAENYRGGIPLTSEHDKVYIGIGNNIVFEEDKGKLFIDLPDELDMKGKGLSPKVDVLLKDNGDSFGIDTMSLIDVGVTKNPRKMTLLNSEITGETGEAGETANPEPPEVENQDANVTTNLLLEKLKGKDAEIGKLQDEITTLKKESKKYDKIKKSIEENKEFINNKEDILKELSELRKHENERKIKEYEAKYNFNYNENAQDKEIIDKLLTGDVDMELMEKLAERRIKIEATNDISTPGGRNPQNSSDIGETGSAGDENAPSFTTREEYNRILKDMGFNRTKI
;
A
#
# COMPACT_ATOMS: atom_id res chain seq x y z
N MET A 1 -21.03 -3.39 10.81
CA MET A 1 -22.51 -3.40 10.95
C MET A 1 -23.10 -4.18 9.77
N LYS A 2 -24.23 -4.89 9.94
CA LYS A 2 -24.85 -5.73 8.90
C LYS A 2 -25.76 -4.89 8.00
N HIS A 3 -25.54 -4.93 6.69
CA HIS A 3 -26.29 -4.16 5.69
C HIS A 3 -27.01 -5.09 4.71
N GLU A 4 -28.23 -4.71 4.32
CA GLU A 4 -29.01 -5.44 3.30
C GLU A 4 -28.33 -5.27 1.94
N LEU A 5 -28.11 -6.39 1.25
CA LEU A 5 -27.49 -6.43 -0.06
C LEU A 5 -28.53 -6.68 -1.16
N PHE A 6 -29.37 -7.70 -0.99
CA PHE A 6 -30.38 -8.08 -1.98
C PHE A 6 -31.47 -8.97 -1.37
N GLU A 7 -32.61 -9.13 -2.03
CA GLU A 7 -33.76 -9.91 -1.53
C GLU A 7 -34.37 -10.79 -2.63
N VAL A 8 -34.97 -11.92 -2.24
CA VAL A 8 -35.67 -12.82 -3.17
C VAL A 8 -36.81 -12.08 -3.86
N GLY A 9 -37.06 -12.38 -5.14
CA GLY A 9 -38.09 -11.68 -5.88
C GLY A 9 -38.01 -11.80 -7.40
N LEU A 10 -38.85 -11.04 -8.08
CA LEU A 10 -38.88 -10.89 -9.52
C LEU A 10 -38.46 -9.46 -9.85
N TYR A 11 -37.45 -9.31 -10.70
CA TYR A 11 -36.89 -8.00 -11.02
C TYR A 11 -36.80 -7.79 -12.52
N ASP A 12 -37.17 -6.60 -12.94
CA ASP A 12 -37.05 -6.15 -14.32
C ASP A 12 -35.64 -5.60 -14.56
N TYR A 13 -35.01 -6.11 -15.63
CA TYR A 13 -33.67 -5.72 -16.08
C TYR A 13 -33.69 -5.31 -17.57
N SER A 14 -34.87 -5.02 -18.12
CA SER A 14 -35.05 -4.60 -19.52
C SER A 14 -34.31 -3.30 -19.87
N ASP A 15 -33.94 -2.50 -18.87
CA ASP A 15 -33.12 -1.31 -19.05
C ASP A 15 -31.63 -1.61 -19.27
N LEU A 16 -31.16 -2.81 -18.92
CA LEU A 16 -29.77 -3.25 -19.08
C LEU A 16 -29.50 -3.89 -20.45
N ASP A 17 -30.40 -4.75 -20.91
CA ASP A 17 -30.29 -5.45 -22.20
C ASP A 17 -31.69 -5.68 -22.78
N ARG A 18 -31.86 -5.37 -24.08
CA ARG A 18 -33.13 -5.54 -24.79
C ARG A 18 -33.60 -7.00 -24.88
N ARG A 19 -32.68 -7.96 -24.71
CA ARG A 19 -33.00 -9.40 -24.64
C ARG A 19 -33.66 -9.78 -23.32
N LEU A 20 -33.49 -8.99 -22.26
CA LEU A 20 -34.12 -9.19 -20.95
C LEU A 20 -35.54 -8.62 -20.95
N ASN A 21 -36.39 -9.14 -21.83
CA ASN A 21 -37.77 -8.69 -22.03
C ASN A 21 -38.78 -9.28 -21.03
N LYS A 22 -38.31 -10.06 -20.07
CA LYS A 22 -39.08 -10.71 -19.01
C LYS A 22 -38.35 -10.52 -17.67
N PRO A 23 -39.05 -10.56 -16.52
CA PRO A 23 -38.40 -10.45 -15.23
C PRO A 23 -37.47 -11.63 -14.96
N VAL A 24 -36.38 -11.37 -14.23
CA VAL A 24 -35.49 -12.42 -13.70
C VAL A 24 -35.94 -12.78 -12.29
N LYS A 25 -36.14 -14.07 -12.04
CA LYS A 25 -36.56 -14.63 -10.77
C LYS A 25 -35.35 -15.02 -9.92
N TRP A 26 -35.31 -14.49 -8.70
CA TRP A 26 -34.31 -14.78 -7.68
C TRP A 26 -34.96 -15.56 -6.54
N THR A 27 -34.46 -16.75 -6.28
CA THR A 27 -34.95 -17.69 -5.26
C THR A 27 -34.06 -17.70 -4.03
N SER A 28 -34.54 -18.31 -2.94
CA SER A 28 -33.74 -18.50 -1.73
C SER A 28 -32.48 -19.33 -1.98
N ASP A 29 -32.57 -20.34 -2.86
CA ASP A 29 -31.43 -21.19 -3.20
C ASP A 29 -30.36 -20.39 -3.95
N ASP A 30 -30.77 -19.47 -4.83
CA ASP A 30 -29.85 -18.58 -5.54
C ASP A 30 -29.05 -17.71 -4.55
N LEU A 31 -29.75 -17.09 -3.58
CA LEU A 31 -29.08 -16.22 -2.59
C LEU A 31 -28.25 -17.02 -1.60
N ARG A 32 -28.67 -18.25 -1.25
CA ARG A 32 -27.86 -19.18 -0.44
C ARG A 32 -26.57 -19.54 -1.15
N GLN A 33 -26.62 -19.81 -2.46
CA GLN A 33 -25.43 -20.12 -3.24
C GLN A 33 -24.44 -18.93 -3.28
N ILE A 34 -24.93 -17.69 -3.36
CA ILE A 34 -24.06 -16.50 -3.23
C ILE A 34 -23.37 -16.47 -1.86
N ALA A 35 -24.11 -16.65 -0.78
CA ALA A 35 -23.55 -16.63 0.58
C ALA A 35 -22.51 -17.76 0.80
N GLU A 36 -22.75 -18.94 0.23
CA GLU A 36 -21.84 -20.10 0.35
C GLU A 36 -20.54 -19.92 -0.44
N ASN A 37 -20.63 -19.34 -1.64
CA ASN A 37 -19.47 -19.15 -2.52
C ASN A 37 -18.54 -18.01 -2.06
N TYR A 38 -19.06 -17.02 -1.33
CA TYR A 38 -18.30 -15.81 -0.95
C TYR A 38 -18.02 -15.73 0.55
N ARG A 39 -17.20 -16.66 1.04
CA ARG A 39 -16.69 -16.66 2.43
C ARG A 39 -15.45 -15.78 2.64
N GLY A 40 -14.74 -15.42 1.57
CA GLY A 40 -13.47 -14.67 1.62
C GLY A 40 -13.62 -13.14 1.63
N GLY A 41 -14.85 -12.64 1.67
CA GLY A 41 -15.17 -11.24 1.45
C GLY A 41 -15.28 -10.88 -0.04
N ILE A 42 -15.97 -9.78 -0.33
CA ILE A 42 -16.20 -9.25 -1.67
C ILE A 42 -15.62 -7.82 -1.78
N PRO A 43 -14.99 -7.45 -2.90
CA PRO A 43 -14.54 -6.09 -3.11
C PRO A 43 -15.70 -5.09 -3.06
N LEU A 44 -15.48 -3.98 -2.36
CA LEU A 44 -16.34 -2.80 -2.40
C LEU A 44 -15.69 -1.77 -3.32
N THR A 45 -16.48 -1.22 -4.22
CA THR A 45 -16.04 -0.23 -5.20
C THR A 45 -16.78 1.08 -5.03
N SER A 46 -16.14 2.20 -5.39
CA SER A 46 -16.84 3.47 -5.55
C SER A 46 -17.68 3.36 -6.82
N GLU A 47 -19.00 3.39 -6.67
CA GLU A 47 -19.93 3.06 -7.76
C GLU A 47 -19.58 1.70 -8.38
N HIS A 48 -19.59 1.56 -9.71
CA HIS A 48 -19.21 0.32 -10.38
C HIS A 48 -17.85 0.43 -11.09
N ASP A 49 -17.05 1.43 -10.71
CA ASP A 49 -15.73 1.69 -11.27
C ASP A 49 -14.67 0.75 -10.67
N LYS A 50 -13.50 0.70 -11.30
CA LYS A 50 -12.33 -0.07 -10.79
C LYS A 50 -11.65 0.58 -9.57
N VAL A 51 -12.35 1.47 -8.86
CA VAL A 51 -11.84 2.17 -7.67
C VAL A 51 -12.24 1.38 -6.44
N TYR A 52 -11.28 0.64 -5.89
CA TYR A 52 -11.44 -0.16 -4.67
C TYR A 52 -11.49 0.73 -3.42
N ILE A 53 -12.49 0.53 -2.57
CA ILE A 53 -12.71 1.32 -1.35
C ILE A 53 -12.84 0.47 -0.08
N GLY A 54 -12.77 -0.86 -0.19
CA GLY A 54 -12.80 -1.77 0.96
C GLY A 54 -13.19 -3.19 0.60
N ILE A 55 -13.31 -4.04 1.61
CA ILE A 55 -13.85 -5.41 1.49
C ILE A 55 -15.08 -5.51 2.39
N GLY A 56 -16.18 -5.97 1.82
CA GLY A 56 -17.34 -6.37 2.58
C GLY A 56 -17.22 -7.85 2.94
N ASN A 57 -17.50 -8.20 4.19
CA ASN A 57 -17.29 -9.54 4.73
C ASN A 57 -18.61 -10.17 5.17
N ASN A 58 -18.56 -11.43 5.60
CA ASN A 58 -19.69 -12.13 6.21
C ASN A 58 -20.97 -12.02 5.38
N ILE A 59 -20.90 -12.38 4.09
CA ILE A 59 -22.11 -12.46 3.27
C ILE A 59 -22.95 -13.61 3.79
N VAL A 60 -24.16 -13.29 4.26
CA VAL A 60 -25.06 -14.27 4.88
C VAL A 60 -26.47 -14.09 4.33
N PHE A 61 -27.07 -15.20 3.93
CA PHE A 61 -28.49 -15.26 3.61
C PHE A 61 -29.29 -15.56 4.89
N GLU A 62 -30.24 -14.69 5.22
CA GLU A 62 -31.20 -14.90 6.30
C GLU A 62 -32.51 -15.41 5.71
N GLU A 63 -32.73 -16.72 5.83
CA GLU A 63 -33.85 -17.44 5.20
C GLU A 63 -35.22 -16.98 5.72
N ASP A 64 -35.32 -16.63 6.99
CA ASP A 64 -36.51 -16.06 7.62
C ASP A 64 -36.92 -14.70 7.03
N LYS A 65 -35.95 -13.96 6.45
CA LYS A 65 -36.18 -12.66 5.81
C LYS A 65 -36.16 -12.72 4.28
N GLY A 66 -35.72 -13.82 3.69
CA GLY A 66 -35.49 -13.92 2.24
C GLY A 66 -34.47 -12.89 1.74
N LYS A 67 -33.48 -12.52 2.56
CA LYS A 67 -32.56 -11.41 2.30
C LYS A 67 -31.10 -11.82 2.46
N LEU A 68 -30.27 -11.35 1.53
CA LEU A 68 -28.83 -11.42 1.57
C LEU A 68 -28.29 -10.17 2.25
N PHE A 69 -27.32 -10.36 3.14
CA PHE A 69 -26.69 -9.28 3.91
C PHE A 69 -25.18 -9.37 3.84
N ILE A 70 -24.53 -8.26 4.15
CA ILE A 70 -23.07 -8.11 4.16
C ILE A 70 -22.62 -7.21 5.30
N ASP A 71 -21.47 -7.49 5.89
CA ASP A 71 -20.81 -6.62 6.85
C ASP A 71 -19.86 -5.66 6.12
N LEU A 72 -20.02 -4.36 6.39
CA LEU A 72 -19.16 -3.31 5.84
C LEU A 72 -18.08 -2.88 6.85
N PRO A 73 -16.92 -2.39 6.39
CA PRO A 73 -15.91 -1.76 7.25
C PRO A 73 -16.46 -0.53 7.97
N ASP A 74 -16.13 -0.34 9.24
CA ASP A 74 -16.66 0.77 10.05
C ASP A 74 -16.22 2.16 9.56
N GLU A 75 -15.07 2.23 8.86
CA GLU A 75 -14.51 3.46 8.29
C GLU A 75 -15.16 3.88 6.96
N LEU A 76 -16.03 3.04 6.39
CA LEU A 76 -16.64 3.26 5.09
C LEU A 76 -17.75 4.32 5.17
N ASP A 77 -17.58 5.44 4.46
CA ASP A 77 -18.60 6.50 4.39
C ASP A 77 -19.80 6.08 3.51
N MET A 78 -20.86 5.66 4.19
CA MET A 78 -22.16 5.29 3.63
C MET A 78 -23.17 6.44 3.59
N LYS A 79 -22.81 7.68 3.97
CA LYS A 79 -23.77 8.78 4.08
C LYS A 79 -24.38 9.13 2.71
N GLY A 80 -25.68 8.92 2.58
CA GLY A 80 -26.42 9.17 1.33
C GLY A 80 -26.07 8.21 0.20
N LYS A 81 -25.49 7.05 0.52
CA LYS A 81 -25.14 5.99 -0.43
C LYS A 81 -25.82 4.69 -0.03
N GLY A 82 -26.01 3.80 -1.00
CA GLY A 82 -26.45 2.43 -0.79
C GLY A 82 -25.55 1.44 -1.53
N LEU A 83 -25.86 0.17 -1.35
CA LEU A 83 -25.15 -0.94 -1.97
C LEU A 83 -25.80 -1.32 -3.29
N SER A 84 -24.97 -1.59 -4.29
CA SER A 84 -25.40 -2.06 -5.59
C SER A 84 -24.53 -3.27 -5.97
N PRO A 85 -24.97 -4.49 -5.67
CA PRO A 85 -24.23 -5.69 -6.04
C PRO A 85 -24.17 -5.86 -7.57
N LYS A 86 -23.05 -6.39 -8.06
CA LYS A 86 -22.84 -6.73 -9.46
C LYS A 86 -22.54 -8.22 -9.56
N VAL A 87 -23.30 -8.91 -10.40
CA VAL A 87 -23.20 -10.36 -10.62
C VAL A 87 -22.98 -10.65 -12.09
N ASP A 88 -22.08 -11.60 -12.36
CA ASP A 88 -22.04 -12.31 -13.63
C ASP A 88 -23.09 -13.42 -13.58
N VAL A 89 -23.96 -13.53 -14.58
CA VAL A 89 -25.05 -14.52 -14.57
C VAL A 89 -25.24 -15.17 -15.93
N LEU A 90 -25.46 -16.48 -15.92
CA LEU A 90 -26.07 -17.18 -17.05
C LEU A 90 -27.56 -17.37 -16.75
N LEU A 91 -28.40 -16.96 -17.68
CA LEU A 91 -29.85 -17.05 -17.52
C LEU A 91 -30.43 -18.24 -18.28
N LYS A 92 -31.52 -18.76 -17.72
CA LYS A 92 -32.32 -19.82 -18.31
C LYS A 92 -33.73 -19.33 -18.56
N ASP A 93 -34.24 -19.47 -19.78
CA ASP A 93 -35.64 -19.14 -20.05
C ASP A 93 -36.56 -20.22 -19.45
N ASN A 94 -37.44 -19.80 -18.54
CA ASN A 94 -38.45 -20.65 -17.90
C ASN A 94 -39.86 -20.38 -18.44
N GLY A 95 -40.00 -19.69 -19.57
CA GLY A 95 -41.28 -19.27 -20.16
C GLY A 95 -41.63 -17.84 -19.76
N ASP A 96 -42.27 -17.65 -18.61
CA ASP A 96 -42.75 -16.32 -18.17
C ASP A 96 -41.68 -15.47 -17.44
N SER A 97 -40.53 -16.06 -17.12
CA SER A 97 -39.42 -15.40 -16.43
C SER A 97 -38.09 -16.05 -16.79
N PHE A 98 -37.00 -15.32 -16.58
CA PHE A 98 -35.67 -15.90 -16.58
C PHE A 98 -35.32 -16.43 -15.20
N GLY A 99 -34.81 -17.66 -15.11
CA GLY A 99 -34.16 -18.19 -13.92
C GLY A 99 -32.64 -18.00 -14.00
N ILE A 100 -31.98 -18.16 -12.87
CA ILE A 100 -30.51 -18.20 -12.78
C ILE A 100 -30.05 -19.64 -13.02
N ASP A 101 -29.10 -19.83 -13.95
CA ASP A 101 -28.44 -21.12 -14.17
C ASP A 101 -27.08 -21.18 -13.47
N THR A 102 -26.26 -20.15 -13.69
CA THR A 102 -25.00 -19.95 -12.95
C THR A 102 -24.85 -18.49 -12.56
N MET A 103 -24.13 -18.23 -11.46
CA MET A 103 -23.86 -16.88 -11.02
C MET A 103 -22.54 -16.73 -10.27
N SER A 104 -21.98 -15.53 -10.33
CA SER A 104 -20.76 -15.13 -9.63
C SER A 104 -20.88 -13.67 -9.18
N LEU A 105 -20.78 -13.39 -7.88
CA LEU A 105 -20.74 -12.02 -7.37
C LEU A 105 -19.37 -11.40 -7.65
N ILE A 106 -19.34 -10.30 -8.40
CA ILE A 106 -18.10 -9.68 -8.84
C ILE A 106 -17.61 -8.66 -7.82
N ASP A 107 -18.47 -7.69 -7.53
CA ASP A 107 -18.21 -6.58 -6.60
C ASP A 107 -19.53 -6.03 -6.05
N VAL A 108 -19.41 -5.16 -5.05
CA VAL A 108 -20.54 -4.38 -4.54
C VAL A 108 -20.20 -2.90 -4.62
N GLY A 109 -20.92 -2.20 -5.49
CA GLY A 109 -20.76 -0.77 -5.67
C GLY A 109 -21.42 0.04 -4.56
N VAL A 110 -20.68 0.99 -3.99
CA VAL A 110 -21.18 1.95 -3.01
C VAL A 110 -21.50 3.25 -3.74
N THR A 111 -22.79 3.53 -3.94
CA THR A 111 -23.25 4.59 -4.84
C THR A 111 -24.45 5.37 -4.28
N LYS A 112 -24.63 6.60 -4.74
CA LYS A 112 -25.81 7.43 -4.42
C LYS A 112 -27.10 6.90 -5.08
N ASN A 113 -26.98 6.17 -6.18
CA ASN A 113 -28.11 5.62 -6.95
C ASN A 113 -28.00 4.09 -7.00
N PRO A 114 -28.21 3.39 -5.88
CA PRO A 114 -28.03 1.94 -5.82
C PRO A 114 -29.07 1.23 -6.70
N ARG A 115 -28.59 0.34 -7.57
CA ARG A 115 -29.43 -0.67 -8.22
C ARG A 115 -29.51 -1.89 -7.30
N LYS A 116 -30.68 -2.51 -7.22
CA LYS A 116 -30.90 -3.73 -6.44
C LYS A 116 -29.88 -4.83 -6.81
N MET A 117 -29.64 -5.05 -8.11
CA MET A 117 -28.57 -5.90 -8.63
C MET A 117 -28.19 -5.43 -10.03
N THR A 118 -26.93 -5.58 -10.43
CA THR A 118 -26.46 -5.33 -11.81
C THR A 118 -26.05 -6.65 -12.43
N LEU A 119 -26.61 -7.00 -13.59
CA LEU A 119 -26.29 -8.25 -14.30
C LEU A 119 -25.23 -7.99 -15.37
N LEU A 120 -24.23 -8.86 -15.45
CA LEU A 120 -23.25 -8.93 -16.54
C LEU A 120 -23.40 -10.24 -17.32
N ASN A 121 -23.02 -10.20 -18.59
CA ASN A 121 -22.99 -11.32 -19.56
C ASN A 121 -24.21 -12.26 -19.48
N SER A 122 -25.41 -11.69 -19.43
CA SER A 122 -26.68 -12.42 -19.32
C SER A 122 -27.07 -13.16 -20.61
N GLU A 123 -26.26 -14.14 -20.99
CA GLU A 123 -26.61 -15.07 -22.06
C GLU A 123 -27.85 -15.89 -21.64
N ILE A 124 -28.81 -16.02 -22.55
CA ILE A 124 -30.05 -16.75 -22.31
C ILE A 124 -29.94 -18.09 -23.01
N THR A 125 -30.01 -19.16 -22.24
CA THR A 125 -30.03 -20.52 -22.77
C THR A 125 -31.47 -20.92 -23.13
N GLY A 126 -31.72 -21.27 -24.41
CA GLY A 126 -32.94 -21.97 -24.84
C GLY A 126 -33.92 -21.30 -25.82
N GLU A 127 -33.59 -20.24 -26.57
CA GLU A 127 -34.55 -19.57 -27.47
C GLU A 127 -35.20 -20.51 -28.53
N THR A 128 -36.54 -20.57 -28.50
CA THR A 128 -37.41 -21.12 -29.55
C THR A 128 -38.04 -19.96 -30.32
N GLY A 129 -37.94 -19.99 -31.66
CA GLY A 129 -38.30 -18.87 -32.54
C GLY A 129 -39.80 -18.60 -32.65
N GLU A 130 -40.16 -17.32 -32.77
CA GLU A 130 -41.52 -16.84 -33.05
C GLU A 130 -41.88 -16.95 -34.54
N ALA A 131 -43.05 -17.54 -34.80
CA ALA A 131 -43.67 -17.64 -36.11
C ALA A 131 -44.63 -16.46 -36.35
N GLY A 132 -44.54 -15.84 -37.54
CA GLY A 132 -45.53 -14.90 -38.05
C GLY A 132 -46.29 -15.51 -39.23
N GLU A 133 -47.61 -15.63 -39.12
CA GLU A 133 -48.53 -16.04 -40.18
C GLU A 133 -48.75 -14.91 -41.20
N THR A 134 -48.79 -15.22 -42.50
CA THR A 134 -49.93 -14.87 -43.40
C THR A 134 -49.83 -15.54 -44.78
N ALA A 135 -50.92 -16.22 -45.14
CA ALA A 135 -51.55 -16.45 -46.46
C ALA A 135 -50.74 -17.04 -47.64
N ASN A 136 -51.18 -18.23 -48.05
CA ASN A 136 -50.82 -18.97 -49.28
C ASN A 136 -51.47 -18.32 -50.54
N PRO A 137 -50.91 -18.53 -51.75
CA PRO A 137 -51.55 -19.55 -52.62
C PRO A 137 -50.58 -20.43 -53.44
N GLU A 138 -50.96 -21.71 -53.46
CA GLU A 138 -50.66 -22.86 -54.36
C GLU A 138 -49.22 -23.24 -54.80
N PRO A 139 -48.89 -24.55 -54.79
CA PRO A 139 -47.52 -25.06 -54.89
C PRO A 139 -47.10 -25.42 -56.33
N PRO A 140 -45.84 -25.17 -56.71
CA PRO A 140 -45.16 -25.99 -57.69
C PRO A 140 -44.17 -26.94 -57.00
N GLU A 141 -44.28 -28.21 -57.37
CA GLU A 141 -43.26 -29.27 -57.36
C GLU A 141 -42.28 -29.35 -56.17
N VAL A 142 -42.50 -30.37 -55.36
CA VAL A 142 -41.61 -30.83 -54.29
C VAL A 142 -40.35 -31.46 -54.92
N GLU A 143 -39.34 -30.64 -55.19
CA GLU A 143 -37.94 -31.08 -55.35
C GLU A 143 -37.06 -30.40 -54.28
N ASN A 144 -36.59 -31.21 -53.30
CA ASN A 144 -35.32 -31.03 -52.56
C ASN A 144 -34.99 -29.67 -51.91
N GLN A 145 -35.95 -28.89 -51.41
CA GLN A 145 -35.66 -27.64 -50.68
C GLN A 145 -35.32 -27.85 -49.18
N ASP A 146 -35.98 -28.77 -48.47
CA ASP A 146 -35.79 -28.95 -47.02
C ASP A 146 -34.40 -29.48 -46.63
N ALA A 147 -33.80 -30.32 -47.46
CA ALA A 147 -32.44 -30.82 -47.23
C ALA A 147 -31.41 -29.68 -47.30
N ASN A 148 -31.60 -28.71 -48.19
CA ASN A 148 -30.68 -27.59 -48.40
C ASN A 148 -30.81 -26.53 -47.29
N VAL A 149 -32.03 -26.28 -46.80
CA VAL A 149 -32.29 -25.39 -45.64
C VAL A 149 -31.70 -25.98 -44.36
N THR A 150 -31.91 -27.27 -44.11
CA THR A 150 -31.37 -27.97 -42.93
C THR A 150 -29.84 -27.99 -42.93
N THR A 151 -29.24 -28.21 -44.11
CA THR A 151 -27.77 -28.20 -44.28
C THR A 151 -27.19 -26.81 -44.04
N ASN A 152 -27.84 -25.75 -44.55
CA ASN A 152 -27.40 -24.36 -44.33
C ASN A 152 -27.50 -23.94 -42.85
N LEU A 153 -28.59 -24.32 -42.16
CA LEU A 153 -28.76 -24.05 -40.73
C LEU A 153 -27.70 -24.75 -39.87
N LEU A 154 -27.35 -26.00 -40.23
CA LEU A 154 -26.25 -26.73 -39.57
C LEU A 154 -24.91 -26.03 -39.81
N LEU A 155 -24.65 -25.54 -41.03
CA LEU A 155 -23.43 -24.83 -41.38
C LEU A 155 -23.28 -23.51 -40.62
N GLU A 156 -24.38 -22.78 -40.44
CA GLU A 156 -24.43 -21.54 -39.67
C GLU A 156 -24.21 -21.79 -38.18
N LYS A 157 -24.84 -22.83 -37.61
CA LYS A 157 -24.57 -23.29 -36.24
C LYS A 157 -23.11 -23.70 -36.04
N LEU A 158 -22.51 -24.37 -37.03
CA LEU A 158 -21.11 -24.78 -36.98
C LEU A 158 -20.17 -23.56 -36.97
N LYS A 159 -20.42 -22.57 -37.83
CA LYS A 159 -19.69 -21.29 -37.82
C LYS A 159 -19.86 -20.52 -36.52
N GLY A 160 -21.07 -20.50 -35.96
CA GLY A 160 -21.33 -19.90 -34.65
C GLY A 160 -20.52 -20.56 -33.54
N LYS A 161 -20.45 -21.90 -33.54
CA LYS A 161 -19.64 -22.68 -32.59
C LYS A 161 -18.14 -22.45 -32.80
N ASP A 162 -17.66 -22.34 -34.03
CA ASP A 162 -16.25 -22.00 -34.30
C ASP A 162 -15.88 -20.61 -33.78
N ALA A 163 -16.78 -19.62 -33.89
CA ALA A 163 -16.58 -18.29 -33.33
C ALA A 163 -16.55 -18.29 -31.80
N GLU A 164 -17.41 -19.08 -31.16
CA GLU A 164 -17.44 -19.27 -29.71
C GLU A 164 -16.15 -19.95 -29.20
N ILE A 165 -15.67 -20.97 -29.90
CA ILE A 165 -14.37 -21.62 -29.63
C ILE A 165 -13.23 -20.58 -29.71
N GLY A 166 -13.25 -19.68 -30.69
CA GLY A 166 -12.28 -18.60 -30.80
C GLY A 166 -12.25 -17.69 -29.58
N LYS A 167 -13.43 -17.25 -29.10
CA LYS A 167 -13.54 -16.41 -27.89
C LYS A 167 -13.00 -17.13 -26.64
N LEU A 168 -13.35 -18.40 -26.46
CA LEU A 168 -12.87 -19.20 -25.34
C LEU A 168 -11.34 -19.40 -25.38
N GLN A 169 -10.75 -19.51 -26.57
CA GLN A 169 -9.29 -19.57 -26.72
C GLN A 169 -8.59 -18.26 -26.32
N ASP A 170 -9.18 -17.12 -26.65
CA ASP A 170 -8.67 -15.81 -26.25
C ASP A 170 -8.77 -15.60 -24.74
N GLU A 171 -9.87 -16.04 -24.12
CA GLU A 171 -10.07 -16.00 -22.68
C GLU A 171 -9.08 -16.92 -21.95
N ILE A 172 -8.87 -18.16 -22.41
CA ILE A 172 -7.83 -19.07 -21.90
C ILE A 172 -6.44 -18.42 -21.98
N THR A 173 -6.15 -17.70 -23.06
CA THR A 173 -4.87 -17.02 -23.25
C THR A 173 -4.70 -15.86 -22.27
N THR A 174 -5.77 -15.14 -21.98
CA THR A 174 -5.80 -14.05 -20.99
C THR A 174 -5.62 -14.59 -19.58
N LEU A 175 -6.38 -15.62 -19.19
CA LEU A 175 -6.27 -16.29 -17.90
C LEU A 175 -4.88 -16.87 -17.67
N LYS A 176 -4.23 -17.44 -18.69
CA LYS A 176 -2.83 -17.89 -18.60
C LYS A 176 -1.86 -16.74 -18.31
N LYS A 177 -2.08 -15.55 -18.89
CA LYS A 177 -1.25 -14.37 -18.60
C LYS A 177 -1.47 -13.88 -17.17
N GLU A 178 -2.72 -13.89 -16.69
CA GLU A 178 -3.06 -13.50 -15.32
C GLU A 178 -2.51 -14.48 -14.29
N SER A 179 -2.59 -15.79 -14.54
CA SER A 179 -1.97 -16.82 -13.71
C SER A 179 -0.45 -16.60 -13.55
N LYS A 180 0.25 -16.21 -14.62
CA LYS A 180 1.69 -15.86 -14.53
C LYS A 180 1.94 -14.61 -13.68
N LYS A 181 1.04 -13.63 -13.69
CA LYS A 181 1.13 -12.45 -12.80
C LYS A 181 0.92 -12.88 -11.35
N TYR A 182 -0.04 -13.75 -11.08
CA TYR A 182 -0.30 -14.31 -9.77
C TYR A 182 0.94 -15.03 -9.20
N ASP A 183 1.62 -15.86 -10.00
CA ASP A 183 2.85 -16.54 -9.56
C ASP A 183 3.97 -15.57 -9.18
N LYS A 184 4.11 -14.46 -9.93
CA LYS A 184 5.08 -13.40 -9.59
C LYS A 184 4.73 -12.72 -8.28
N ILE A 185 3.46 -12.37 -8.08
CA ILE A 185 2.98 -11.75 -6.84
C ILE A 185 3.22 -12.69 -5.67
N LYS A 186 2.90 -13.98 -5.81
CA LYS A 186 3.15 -15.00 -4.79
C LYS A 186 4.62 -15.09 -4.42
N LYS A 187 5.52 -15.07 -5.40
CA LYS A 187 6.98 -15.07 -5.16
C LYS A 187 7.42 -13.82 -4.39
N SER A 188 6.96 -12.63 -4.79
CA SER A 188 7.30 -11.38 -4.09
C SER A 188 6.76 -11.32 -2.66
N ILE A 189 5.59 -11.92 -2.40
CA ILE A 189 5.06 -12.05 -1.04
C ILE A 189 5.98 -12.92 -0.18
N GLU A 190 6.47 -14.04 -0.73
CA GLU A 190 7.36 -14.93 0.00
C GLU A 190 8.72 -14.29 0.32
N GLU A 191 9.32 -13.60 -0.66
CA GLU A 191 10.56 -12.82 -0.46
C GLU A 191 10.37 -11.73 0.62
N ASN A 192 9.21 -11.05 0.65
CA ASN A 192 8.90 -10.05 1.68
C ASN A 192 8.67 -10.67 3.07
N LYS A 193 8.08 -11.86 3.15
CA LYS A 193 7.93 -12.58 4.43
C LYS A 193 9.29 -12.96 5.01
N GLU A 194 10.19 -13.46 4.17
CA GLU A 194 11.55 -13.79 4.58
C GLU A 194 12.28 -12.55 5.13
N PHE A 195 12.14 -11.40 4.46
CA PHE A 195 12.67 -10.14 4.95
C PHE A 195 12.08 -9.73 6.31
N ILE A 196 10.77 -9.88 6.51
CA ILE A 196 10.11 -9.57 7.78
C ILE A 196 10.57 -10.52 8.89
N ASN A 197 10.74 -11.81 8.60
CA ASN A 197 11.26 -12.78 9.59
C ASN A 197 12.69 -12.42 10.03
N ASN A 198 13.50 -11.89 9.11
CA ASN A 198 14.87 -11.46 9.41
C ASN A 198 14.94 -10.06 10.06
N LYS A 199 13.81 -9.38 10.28
CA LYS A 199 13.77 -8.01 10.85
C LYS A 199 14.46 -7.92 12.21
N GLU A 200 14.27 -8.91 13.07
CA GLU A 200 14.83 -8.92 14.43
C GLU A 200 16.36 -9.03 14.40
N ASP A 201 16.89 -9.88 13.52
CA ASP A 201 18.33 -10.03 13.31
C ASP A 201 18.95 -8.75 12.74
N ILE A 202 18.29 -8.11 11.76
CA ILE A 202 18.73 -6.83 11.18
C ILE A 202 18.74 -5.72 12.26
N LEU A 203 17.70 -5.65 13.09
CA LEU A 203 17.63 -4.66 14.17
C LEU A 203 18.73 -4.89 15.20
N LYS A 204 19.04 -6.16 15.51
CA LYS A 204 20.14 -6.54 16.39
C LYS A 204 21.48 -6.10 15.81
N GLU A 205 21.77 -6.44 14.56
CA GLU A 205 23.01 -6.04 13.88
C GLU A 205 23.15 -4.51 13.81
N LEU A 206 22.08 -3.78 13.49
CA LEU A 206 22.08 -2.31 13.50
C LEU A 206 22.32 -1.71 14.90
N SER A 207 21.87 -2.39 15.95
CA SER A 207 22.12 -1.95 17.34
C SER A 207 23.58 -2.16 17.72
N GLU A 208 24.17 -3.28 17.32
CA GLU A 208 25.59 -3.61 17.54
C GLU A 208 26.50 -2.64 16.77
N LEU A 209 26.18 -2.35 15.51
CA LEU A 209 26.90 -1.35 14.71
C LEU A 209 26.83 0.05 15.33
N ARG A 210 25.66 0.48 15.81
CA ARG A 210 25.52 1.77 16.52
C ARG A 210 26.33 1.82 17.80
N LYS A 211 26.37 0.72 18.55
CA LYS A 211 27.18 0.62 19.77
C LYS A 211 28.67 0.75 19.44
N HIS A 212 29.16 0.00 18.45
CA HIS A 212 30.56 0.06 18.03
C HIS A 212 30.96 1.44 17.51
N GLU A 213 30.09 2.08 16.71
CA GLU A 213 30.32 3.43 16.22
C GLU A 213 30.34 4.47 17.34
N ASN A 214 29.45 4.36 18.32
CA ASN A 214 29.45 5.23 19.51
C ASN A 214 30.73 5.02 20.34
N GLU A 215 31.15 3.77 20.58
CA GLU A 215 32.42 3.47 21.26
C GLU A 215 33.62 4.09 20.54
N ARG A 216 33.63 4.05 19.20
CA ARG A 216 34.66 4.70 18.37
C ARG A 216 34.66 6.21 18.57
N LYS A 217 33.50 6.87 18.51
CA LYS A 217 33.35 8.32 18.69
C LYS A 217 33.69 8.76 20.11
N ILE A 218 33.32 7.99 21.13
CA ILE A 218 33.70 8.26 22.53
C ILE A 218 35.22 8.34 22.63
N LYS A 219 35.95 7.33 22.12
CA LYS A 219 37.42 7.33 22.14
C LYS A 219 38.01 8.50 21.36
N GLU A 220 37.39 8.88 20.24
CA GLU A 220 37.79 10.05 19.46
C GLU A 220 37.65 11.35 20.27
N TYR A 221 36.54 11.53 20.99
CA TYR A 221 36.32 12.70 21.84
C TYR A 221 37.20 12.70 23.10
N GLU A 222 37.40 11.53 23.72
CA GLU A 222 38.35 11.36 24.82
C GLU A 222 39.76 11.80 24.40
N ALA A 223 40.24 11.35 23.25
CA ALA A 223 41.55 11.75 22.73
C ALA A 223 41.60 13.24 22.32
N LYS A 224 40.57 13.75 21.65
CA LYS A 224 40.56 15.11 21.09
C LYS A 224 40.46 16.21 22.14
N TYR A 225 39.70 15.96 23.21
CA TYR A 225 39.40 16.97 24.23
C TYR A 225 39.89 16.59 25.64
N ASN A 226 40.67 15.51 25.74
CA ASN A 226 41.16 14.95 27.00
C ASN A 226 40.01 14.73 28.00
N PHE A 227 38.93 14.13 27.51
CA PHE A 227 37.79 13.73 28.31
C PHE A 227 37.98 12.33 28.86
N ASN A 228 37.25 12.00 29.93
CA ASN A 228 37.16 10.65 30.45
C ASN A 228 35.70 10.25 30.65
N TYR A 229 35.18 9.45 29.72
CA TYR A 229 33.76 9.10 29.67
C TYR A 229 33.31 8.24 30.86
N ASN A 230 34.21 7.40 31.38
CA ASN A 230 33.87 6.43 32.43
C ASN A 230 34.08 6.98 33.85
N GLU A 231 35.01 7.92 34.04
CA GLU A 231 35.41 8.37 35.38
C GLU A 231 34.88 9.77 35.73
N ASN A 232 34.51 10.59 34.75
CA ASN A 232 34.00 11.94 34.98
C ASN A 232 32.57 12.12 34.46
N ALA A 233 31.62 12.36 35.37
CA ALA A 233 30.21 12.53 35.04
C ALA A 233 29.92 13.76 34.14
N GLN A 234 30.70 14.84 34.27
CA GLN A 234 30.55 16.03 33.43
C GLN A 234 31.08 15.78 32.02
N ASP A 235 32.23 15.11 31.90
CA ASP A 235 32.80 14.74 30.61
C ASP A 235 31.89 13.73 29.90
N LYS A 236 31.28 12.81 30.65
CA LYS A 236 30.26 11.88 30.15
C LYS A 236 29.05 12.61 29.56
N GLU A 237 28.47 13.58 30.29
CA GLU A 237 27.33 14.36 29.80
C GLU A 237 27.67 15.14 28.52
N ILE A 238 28.88 15.71 28.45
CA ILE A 238 29.36 16.42 27.26
C ILE A 238 29.50 15.47 26.07
N ILE A 239 30.06 14.28 26.27
CA ILE A 239 30.20 13.27 25.21
C ILE A 239 28.83 12.75 24.76
N ASP A 240 27.87 12.55 25.68
CA ASP A 240 26.51 12.13 25.33
C ASP A 240 25.80 13.19 24.45
N LYS A 241 25.97 14.48 24.75
CA LYS A 241 25.49 15.58 23.89
C LYS A 241 26.16 15.60 22.51
N LEU A 242 27.47 15.33 22.46
CA LEU A 242 28.19 15.21 21.19
C LEU A 242 27.74 14.02 20.34
N LEU A 243 27.45 12.87 20.96
CA LEU A 243 26.95 11.67 20.27
C LEU A 243 25.53 11.85 19.70
N THR A 244 24.69 12.58 20.44
CA THR A 244 23.29 12.86 20.05
C THR A 244 23.17 14.04 19.07
N GLY A 245 24.23 14.84 18.92
CA GLY A 245 24.25 16.03 18.08
C GLY A 245 23.58 17.25 18.72
N ASP A 246 23.26 17.19 20.01
CA ASP A 246 22.68 18.29 20.79
C ASP A 246 23.78 19.26 21.26
N VAL A 247 24.40 19.92 20.29
CA VAL A 247 25.55 20.81 20.52
C VAL A 247 25.11 22.25 20.41
N ASP A 248 24.92 22.90 21.56
CA ASP A 248 24.64 24.33 21.64
C ASP A 248 25.92 25.19 21.58
N MET A 249 25.73 26.51 21.51
CA MET A 249 26.83 27.46 21.39
C MET A 249 27.72 27.47 22.63
N GLU A 250 27.14 27.29 23.82
CA GLU A 250 27.86 27.25 25.08
C GLU A 250 28.78 26.02 25.15
N LEU A 251 28.30 24.86 24.70
CA LEU A 251 29.09 23.64 24.62
C LEU A 251 30.23 23.78 23.59
N MET A 252 29.97 24.40 22.43
CA MET A 252 31.02 24.69 21.45
C MET A 252 32.12 25.59 22.03
N GLU A 253 31.76 26.62 22.79
CA GLU A 253 32.72 27.54 23.41
C GLU A 253 33.58 26.81 24.46
N LYS A 254 32.96 26.02 25.34
CA LYS A 254 33.67 25.19 26.33
C LYS A 254 34.64 24.19 25.68
N LEU A 255 34.26 23.58 24.57
CA LEU A 255 35.13 22.66 23.83
C LEU A 255 36.33 23.38 23.20
N ALA A 256 36.11 24.57 22.64
CA ALA A 256 37.17 25.40 22.07
C ALA A 256 38.17 25.85 23.15
N GLU A 257 37.68 26.34 24.30
CA GLU A 257 38.53 26.72 25.43
C GLU A 257 39.37 25.56 25.95
N ARG A 258 38.78 24.36 26.08
CA ARG A 258 39.48 23.16 26.56
C ARG A 258 40.56 22.73 25.57
N ARG A 259 40.31 22.83 24.26
CA ARG A 259 41.30 22.52 23.22
C ARG A 259 42.50 23.47 23.25
N ILE A 260 42.27 24.77 23.41
CA ILE A 260 43.35 25.78 23.54
C ILE A 260 44.21 25.48 24.78
N LYS A 261 43.59 25.13 25.91
CA LYS A 261 44.32 24.74 27.13
C LYS A 261 45.21 23.51 26.90
N ILE A 262 44.72 22.51 26.16
CA ILE A 262 45.51 21.31 25.82
C ILE A 262 46.69 21.66 24.90
N GLU A 263 46.45 22.45 23.85
CA GLU A 263 47.48 22.88 22.90
C GLU A 263 48.57 23.73 23.60
N ALA A 264 48.18 24.67 24.46
CA ALA A 264 49.10 25.46 25.27
C ALA A 264 49.94 24.63 26.26
N THR A 265 49.40 23.52 26.76
CA THR A 265 50.13 22.62 27.67
C THR A 265 51.14 21.74 26.92
N ASN A 266 50.86 21.41 25.66
CA ASN A 266 51.72 20.59 24.81
C ASN A 266 52.89 21.38 24.18
N ASP A 267 52.74 22.70 23.95
CA ASP A 267 53.79 23.57 23.39
C ASP A 267 54.94 23.89 24.37
N ILE A 268 54.81 23.56 25.66
CA ILE A 268 55.85 23.85 26.68
C ILE A 268 57.00 22.81 26.67
N SER A 269 56.93 21.75 25.85
CA SER A 269 58.02 20.77 25.76
C SER A 269 58.92 20.97 24.54
N THR A 270 59.85 21.93 24.64
CA THR A 270 61.18 21.77 24.03
C THR A 270 62.26 22.25 25.02
N PRO A 271 63.07 21.36 25.62
CA PRO A 271 64.26 21.76 26.36
C PRO A 271 65.44 21.91 25.39
N GLY A 272 65.83 23.15 25.09
CA GLY A 272 66.99 23.44 24.24
C GLY A 272 67.50 24.85 24.51
N GLY A 273 68.51 24.96 25.37
CA GLY A 273 68.89 26.21 26.02
C GLY A 273 69.68 27.22 25.19
N ARG A 274 69.84 28.41 25.77
CA ARG A 274 71.07 29.22 25.74
C ARG A 274 71.01 30.36 26.78
N ASN A 275 71.88 30.19 27.78
CA ASN A 275 72.60 31.10 28.69
C ASN A 275 72.00 32.42 29.25
N PRO A 276 72.26 32.71 30.55
CA PRO A 276 71.85 33.93 31.23
C PRO A 276 72.93 35.03 31.12
N GLN A 277 72.52 36.29 30.98
CA GLN A 277 73.34 37.42 31.39
C GLN A 277 72.50 38.44 32.16
N ASN A 278 72.91 38.61 33.42
CA ASN A 278 72.61 39.70 34.36
C ASN A 278 72.60 41.08 33.70
N SER A 279 71.71 41.96 34.18
CA SER A 279 72.13 43.19 34.87
C SER A 279 70.93 43.91 35.51
N SER A 280 70.95 44.01 36.85
CA SER A 280 70.56 45.15 37.73
C SER A 280 69.25 45.91 37.47
N ASP A 281 68.46 46.38 38.44
CA ASP A 281 68.35 46.31 39.89
C ASP A 281 67.12 47.20 40.25
N ILE A 282 66.43 46.90 41.36
CA ILE A 282 65.56 47.78 42.19
C ILE A 282 64.22 48.35 41.62
N GLY A 283 63.11 48.05 42.33
CA GLY A 283 62.10 49.08 42.64
C GLY A 283 60.61 48.69 42.69
N GLU A 284 60.16 48.20 43.86
CA GLU A 284 58.87 48.46 44.55
C GLU A 284 57.47 48.54 43.85
N THR A 285 56.56 47.73 44.43
CA THR A 285 55.13 47.98 44.76
C THR A 285 54.03 48.08 43.68
N GLY A 286 52.96 47.28 43.87
CA GLY A 286 51.58 47.72 43.59
C GLY A 286 50.69 46.79 42.74
N SER A 287 49.77 46.08 43.41
CA SER A 287 48.38 45.77 43.01
C SER A 287 47.94 45.90 41.54
N ALA A 288 47.52 44.80 40.90
CA ALA A 288 46.31 44.66 40.04
C ALA A 288 46.21 43.22 39.49
N GLY A 289 44.98 42.77 39.17
CA GLY A 289 44.60 41.37 38.94
C GLY A 289 45.32 40.61 37.82
N ASP A 290 45.37 39.28 37.99
CA ASP A 290 45.97 38.35 37.04
C ASP A 290 45.00 38.05 35.89
N GLU A 291 45.13 38.82 34.81
CA GLU A 291 44.43 38.66 33.53
C GLU A 291 45.01 37.54 32.66
N ASN A 292 45.59 36.47 33.24
CA ASN A 292 46.13 35.33 32.48
C ASN A 292 45.10 34.22 32.22
N ALA A 293 43.88 34.59 31.87
CA ALA A 293 43.02 33.69 31.10
C ALA A 293 43.35 33.89 29.61
N PRO A 294 43.57 32.84 28.80
CA PRO A 294 43.69 33.02 27.36
C PRO A 294 42.33 33.51 26.84
N SER A 295 42.20 34.83 26.68
CA SER A 295 41.07 35.46 26.04
C SER A 295 41.27 35.39 24.52
N PHE A 296 40.19 35.17 23.77
CA PHE A 296 40.22 35.12 22.31
C PHE A 296 40.88 36.40 21.77
N THR A 297 42.12 36.30 21.28
CA THR A 297 42.81 37.51 20.83
C THR A 297 42.34 37.97 19.46
N THR A 298 41.70 37.10 18.66
CA THR A 298 41.08 37.49 17.37
C THR A 298 39.85 36.65 16.99
N ARG A 299 38.90 37.27 16.28
CA ARG A 299 37.68 36.60 15.76
C ARG A 299 38.02 35.55 14.70
N GLU A 300 39.15 35.75 14.01
CA GLU A 300 39.72 34.87 13.00
C GLU A 300 40.17 33.53 13.59
N GLU A 301 40.80 33.55 14.76
CA GLU A 301 41.28 32.36 15.47
C GLU A 301 40.12 31.47 15.94
N TYR A 302 39.07 32.10 16.49
CA TYR A 302 37.82 31.42 16.84
C TYR A 302 37.15 30.73 15.64
N ASN A 303 37.04 31.43 14.50
CA ASN A 303 36.42 30.88 13.30
C ASN A 303 37.26 29.74 12.67
N ARG A 304 38.59 29.79 12.81
CA ARG A 304 39.50 28.73 12.34
C ARG A 304 39.32 27.45 13.16
N ILE A 305 39.25 27.57 14.49
CA ILE A 305 39.04 26.42 15.39
C ILE A 305 37.68 25.75 15.15
N LEU A 306 36.61 26.53 14.97
CA LEU A 306 35.28 25.99 14.62
C LEU A 306 35.29 25.17 13.31
N LYS A 307 36.01 25.67 12.30
CA LYS A 307 36.16 25.00 11.01
C LYS A 307 36.96 23.71 11.12
N ASP A 308 38.05 23.71 11.88
CA ASP A 308 38.87 22.52 12.16
C ASP A 308 38.13 21.50 13.05
N MET A 309 37.09 21.93 13.76
CA MET A 309 36.19 21.04 14.52
C MET A 309 35.04 20.45 13.67
N GLY A 310 34.94 20.79 12.38
CA GLY A 310 33.91 20.26 11.48
C GLY A 310 32.54 20.95 11.60
N PHE A 311 32.43 21.99 12.42
CA PHE A 311 31.23 22.81 12.55
C PHE A 311 31.21 23.87 11.45
N ASN A 312 30.90 23.45 10.22
CA ASN A 312 30.63 24.40 9.16
C ASN A 312 29.37 25.19 9.51
N ARG A 313 29.50 26.52 9.63
CA ARG A 313 28.36 27.44 9.66
C ARG A 313 27.63 27.35 8.32
N THR A 314 26.73 26.38 8.21
CA THR A 314 25.63 26.48 7.27
C THR A 314 24.70 27.52 7.89
N LYS A 315 24.52 28.62 7.17
CA LYS A 315 23.77 29.83 7.55
C LYS A 315 22.51 29.51 8.38
N ILE A 316 22.38 30.16 9.54
CA ILE A 316 21.08 30.52 10.12
C ILE A 316 20.40 31.51 9.16
#